data_AF-A0A5D6XF46-F1
#
_entry.id   AF-A0A5D6XF46-F1
#
_cell.length_a   1.000
_cell.length_b   1.000
_cell.length_c   1.000
_cell.angle_alpha   90.00
_cell.angle_beta   90.00
_cell.angle_gamma   90.00
#
_symmetry.space_group_name_H-M   'P 1'
#
loop_
_entity.id
_entity.type
_entity.pdbx_description
1 polymer ?
#
loop_
_entity_poly.entity_id
_entity_poly.type
_entity_poly.pdbx_seq_one_letter_code
_entity_poly.pdbx_strand_id
1 'polypeptide(L)'
;MDAPIDDDTKRTVQKIPLLATRAGPRDGADWTARLKEEYLALIQARDRQTDREASYVKMNKEADNDWFTIESNKTGTRWTGKCWSFYNGLRYEFDLEFEIPATYPVSNPELCIPELEGKTSKMY
;
A
#
# COMPACT_ATOMS: atom_id res chain seq x y z
N MET A 1 7.03 15.78 -19.73
CA MET A 1 5.78 16.29 -19.15
C MET A 1 5.11 15.11 -18.51
N ASP A 2 4.98 15.08 -17.19
CA ASP A 2 4.18 14.06 -16.52
C ASP A 2 2.74 14.15 -17.03
N ALA A 3 2.18 13.01 -17.45
CA ALA A 3 0.79 12.96 -17.86
C ALA A 3 -0.09 13.41 -16.68
N PRO A 4 -1.11 14.26 -16.90
CA PRO A 4 -2.02 14.65 -15.83
C PRO A 4 -2.67 13.40 -15.24
N ILE A 5 -2.66 13.28 -13.91
CA ILE A 5 -3.38 12.23 -13.18
C ILE A 5 -4.84 12.32 -13.60
N ASP A 6 -5.42 11.19 -14.01
CA ASP A 6 -6.81 11.14 -14.43
C ASP A 6 -7.75 11.41 -13.23
N ASP A 7 -8.96 11.88 -13.52
CA ASP A 7 -9.88 12.30 -12.48
C ASP A 7 -10.46 11.14 -11.65
N ASP A 8 -10.51 9.92 -12.20
CA ASP A 8 -10.96 8.73 -11.47
C ASP A 8 -9.90 8.28 -10.47
N THR A 9 -8.62 8.35 -10.83
CA THR A 9 -7.51 8.12 -9.89
C THR A 9 -7.55 9.14 -8.75
N LYS A 10 -7.79 10.43 -9.05
CA LYS A 10 -7.92 11.47 -8.00
C LYS A 10 -9.08 11.17 -7.04
N ARG A 11 -10.26 10.84 -7.58
CA ARG A 11 -11.45 10.51 -6.79
C ARG A 11 -11.23 9.30 -5.90
N THR A 12 -10.50 8.30 -6.39
CA THR A 12 -10.19 7.09 -5.63
C THR A 12 -9.24 7.39 -4.48
N VAL A 13 -8.16 8.13 -4.73
CA VAL A 13 -7.18 8.52 -3.70
C VAL A 13 -7.82 9.39 -2.61
N GLN A 14 -8.74 10.30 -2.96
CA GLN A 14 -9.44 11.16 -2.01
C GLN A 14 -10.27 10.40 -0.97
N LYS A 15 -10.64 9.14 -1.24
CA LYS A 15 -11.42 8.31 -0.32
C LYS A 15 -10.54 7.54 0.68
N ILE A 16 -9.21 7.54 0.48
CA ILE A 16 -8.27 6.87 1.38
C ILE A 16 -8.16 7.70 2.67
N PRO A 17 -8.37 7.10 3.86
CA PRO A 17 -8.22 7.81 5.13
C PRO A 17 -6.83 8.41 5.29
N LEU A 18 -6.76 9.69 5.68
CA LEU A 18 -5.50 10.35 6.00
C LEU A 18 -4.98 9.91 7.37
N LEU A 19 -3.66 9.78 7.48
CA LEU A 19 -2.99 9.40 8.72
C LEU A 19 -2.54 10.64 9.48
N ALA A 20 -2.70 10.62 10.80
CA ALA A 20 -2.46 11.78 11.66
C ALA A 20 -1.11 11.66 12.41
N THR A 21 -0.71 10.44 12.76
CA THR A 21 0.47 10.22 13.60
C THR A 21 1.76 10.33 12.78
N ARG A 22 2.62 11.30 13.06
CA ARG A 22 3.93 11.43 12.39
C ARG A 22 5.00 10.67 13.18
N ALA A 23 5.04 9.35 13.01
CA ALA A 23 6.00 8.46 13.66
C ALA A 23 6.59 7.45 12.67
N GLY A 24 7.88 7.16 12.82
CA GLY A 24 8.62 6.15 12.06
C GLY A 24 9.00 4.93 12.91
N PRO A 25 9.62 3.92 12.32
CA PRO A 25 9.95 2.64 12.99
C PRO A 25 10.76 2.75 14.29
N ARG A 26 11.42 3.89 14.54
CA ARG A 26 12.24 4.14 15.74
C ARG A 26 11.47 4.72 16.92
N ASP A 27 10.22 5.17 16.71
CA ASP A 27 9.43 5.88 17.72
C ASP A 27 8.60 4.95 18.62
N GLY A 28 8.83 3.63 18.54
CA GLY A 28 8.30 2.64 19.49
C GLY A 28 6.77 2.60 19.59
N ALA A 29 6.22 3.16 20.67
CA ALA A 29 4.77 3.17 20.90
C ALA A 29 4.02 4.01 19.85
N ASP A 30 4.60 5.14 19.45
CA ASP A 30 4.00 6.02 18.44
C ASP A 30 4.04 5.37 17.06
N TRP A 31 5.08 4.57 16.77
CA TRP A 31 5.12 3.72 15.58
C TRP A 31 3.98 2.70 15.57
N THR A 32 3.68 2.10 16.73
CA THR A 32 2.59 1.13 16.84
C THR A 32 1.23 1.79 16.59
N ALA A 33 1.04 3.04 17.05
CA ALA A 33 -0.16 3.82 16.76
C ALA A 33 -0.26 4.13 15.25
N ARG A 34 0.83 4.60 14.64
CA ARG A 34 0.89 4.86 13.20
C ARG A 34 0.66 3.59 12.38
N LEU A 35 1.28 2.47 12.74
CA LEU A 35 1.11 1.20 12.05
C LEU A 35 -0.35 0.72 12.07
N LYS A 36 -1.08 0.96 13.16
CA LYS A 36 -2.54 0.73 13.20
C LYS A 36 -3.28 1.62 12.21
N GLU A 37 -2.92 2.90 12.10
CA GLU A 37 -3.49 3.81 11.09
C GLU A 37 -3.19 3.32 9.66
N GLU A 38 -1.96 2.86 9.38
CA GLU A 38 -1.56 2.28 8.09
C GLU A 38 -2.38 1.03 7.75
N TYR A 39 -2.53 0.11 8.70
CA TYR A 39 -3.42 -1.04 8.49
C TYR A 39 -4.86 -0.57 8.26
N LEU A 40 -5.40 0.34 9.08
CA LEU A 40 -6.77 0.81 8.87
C LEU A 40 -6.99 1.44 7.49
N ALA A 41 -6.00 2.15 6.95
CA ALA A 41 -6.04 2.70 5.60
C ALA A 41 -5.91 1.61 4.51
N LEU A 42 -4.99 0.65 4.68
CA LEU A 42 -4.65 -0.38 3.70
C LEU A 42 -5.56 -1.62 3.75
N ILE A 43 -5.70 -2.23 4.92
CA ILE A 43 -6.29 -3.55 5.16
C ILE A 43 -7.19 -3.48 6.40
N GLN A 44 -8.49 -3.70 6.20
CA GLN A 44 -9.45 -3.87 7.29
C GLN A 44 -9.01 -5.00 8.25
N ALA A 45 -8.24 -4.69 9.30
CA ALA A 45 -8.07 -5.57 10.44
C ALA A 45 -9.35 -5.45 11.27
N ARG A 46 -10.28 -6.39 11.01
CA ARG A 46 -11.53 -6.67 11.71
C ARG A 46 -11.52 -6.24 13.18
N ASP A 47 -11.93 -5.00 13.47
CA ASP A 47 -12.49 -4.70 14.79
C ASP A 47 -13.93 -5.21 14.77
N ARG A 48 -14.26 -6.07 15.74
CA ARG A 48 -15.55 -6.75 15.85
C ARG A 48 -16.66 -5.78 16.32
N GLN A 49 -16.31 -4.52 16.59
CA GLN A 49 -17.14 -3.56 17.33
C GLN A 49 -17.64 -2.35 16.51
N THR A 50 -17.21 -2.12 15.25
CA THR A 50 -17.54 -0.86 14.56
C THR A 50 -17.91 -1.04 13.08
N ASP A 51 -19.21 -0.87 12.79
CA ASP A 51 -19.80 -0.79 11.45
C ASP A 51 -19.50 0.56 10.78
N ARG A 52 -18.23 0.83 10.44
CA ARG A 52 -17.87 1.95 9.55
C ARG A 52 -17.02 1.44 8.39
N GLU A 53 -17.51 1.72 7.18
CA GLU A 53 -17.33 0.87 6.01
C GLU A 53 -16.67 1.67 4.88
N ALA A 54 -15.33 1.67 4.81
CA ALA A 54 -14.55 2.00 3.61
C ALA A 54 -13.06 1.71 3.85
N SER A 55 -12.52 0.65 3.23
CA SER A 55 -11.07 0.39 3.16
C SER A 55 -10.66 0.30 1.70
N TYR A 56 -9.41 0.68 1.37
CA TYR A 56 -8.97 0.76 -0.01
C TYR A 56 -9.07 -0.60 -0.74
N VAL A 57 -8.68 -1.70 -0.09
CA VAL A 57 -8.82 -3.05 -0.65
C VAL A 57 -10.29 -3.47 -0.82
N LYS A 58 -11.18 -3.13 0.12
CA LYS A 58 -12.61 -3.46 -0.02
C LYS A 58 -13.25 -2.66 -1.15
N MET A 59 -12.96 -1.36 -1.24
CA MET A 59 -13.43 -0.51 -2.31
C MET A 59 -12.94 -0.97 -3.68
N ASN A 60 -11.67 -1.40 -3.77
CA ASN A 60 -11.12 -1.99 -4.98
C ASN A 60 -11.82 -3.29 -5.34
N LYS A 61 -12.09 -4.17 -4.36
CA LYS A 61 -12.84 -5.42 -4.60
C LYS A 61 -14.28 -5.17 -5.04
N GLU A 62 -14.98 -4.22 -4.43
CA GLU A 62 -16.34 -3.83 -4.84
C GLU A 62 -16.38 -3.19 -6.23
N ALA A 63 -15.30 -2.50 -6.61
CA ALA A 63 -15.13 -1.95 -7.94
C ALA A 63 -14.50 -2.93 -8.96
N ASP A 64 -14.34 -4.21 -8.60
CA ASP A 64 -13.69 -5.27 -9.40
C ASP A 64 -12.27 -4.89 -9.90
N ASN A 65 -11.56 -4.09 -9.11
CA ASN A 65 -10.23 -3.54 -9.36
C ASN A 65 -9.24 -3.98 -8.27
N ASP A 66 -9.34 -5.22 -7.79
CA ASP A 66 -8.35 -5.78 -6.87
C ASP A 66 -7.02 -6.02 -7.62
N TRP A 67 -5.92 -5.44 -7.13
CA TRP A 67 -4.64 -5.41 -7.85
C TRP A 67 -3.41 -5.75 -7.00
N PHE A 68 -3.56 -5.97 -5.69
CA PHE A 68 -2.44 -6.37 -4.82
C PHE A 68 -2.88 -7.04 -3.52
N THR A 69 -1.95 -7.72 -2.88
CA THR A 69 -2.06 -8.25 -1.52
C THR A 69 -0.70 -8.15 -0.86
N ILE A 70 -0.61 -7.56 0.33
CA ILE A 70 0.64 -7.39 1.07
C ILE A 70 0.44 -7.76 2.53
N GLU A 71 1.49 -8.27 3.14
CA GLU A 71 1.59 -8.60 4.56
C GLU A 71 2.89 -8.02 5.10
N SER A 72 2.95 -7.76 6.40
CA SER A 72 4.17 -7.26 7.02
C SER A 72 4.69 -8.23 8.08
N ASN A 73 5.95 -8.05 8.45
CA ASN A 73 6.49 -8.64 9.67
C ASN A 73 5.80 -8.07 10.92
N LYS A 74 6.04 -8.70 12.09
CA LYS A 74 5.42 -8.31 13.37
C LYS A 74 5.67 -6.85 13.79
N THR A 75 6.74 -6.25 13.29
CA THR A 75 7.13 -4.87 13.59
C THR A 75 6.62 -3.86 12.55
N GLY A 76 6.00 -4.32 11.46
CA GLY A 76 5.52 -3.46 10.38
C GLY A 76 6.62 -2.80 9.54
N THR A 77 7.86 -3.26 9.65
CA THR A 77 9.03 -2.63 9.02
C THR A 77 9.44 -3.26 7.70
N ARG A 78 9.06 -4.51 7.47
CA ARG A 78 9.26 -5.20 6.19
C ARG A 78 7.94 -5.73 5.69
N TRP A 79 7.64 -5.45 4.44
CA TRP A 79 6.41 -5.82 3.76
C TRP A 79 6.73 -6.68 2.56
N THR A 80 5.92 -7.70 2.36
CA THR A 80 6.04 -8.67 1.27
C THR A 80 4.66 -9.03 0.78
N GLY A 81 4.53 -9.30 -0.51
CA GLY A 81 3.25 -9.64 -1.09
C GLY A 81 3.33 -9.82 -2.60
N LYS A 82 2.19 -9.65 -3.25
CA LYS A 82 2.06 -9.76 -4.69
C LYS A 82 1.21 -8.61 -5.22
N CYS A 83 1.56 -8.12 -6.40
CA CYS A 83 0.70 -7.22 -7.17
C CYS A 83 0.46 -7.81 -8.55
N TRP A 84 -0.63 -7.41 -9.20
CA TRP A 84 -0.93 -7.90 -10.54
C TRP A 84 -1.58 -6.81 -11.40
N SER A 85 -1.44 -6.99 -12.70
CA SER A 85 -2.06 -6.14 -13.71
C SER A 85 -2.64 -6.99 -14.83
N PHE A 86 -3.76 -6.55 -15.39
CA PHE A 86 -4.39 -7.19 -16.53
C PHE A 86 -4.01 -6.46 -17.80
N TYR A 87 -3.48 -7.19 -18.77
CA TYR A 87 -3.20 -6.66 -20.10
C TYR A 87 -3.59 -7.69 -21.15
N ASN A 88 -4.40 -7.27 -22.12
CA ASN A 88 -4.95 -8.13 -23.19
C ASN A 88 -5.60 -9.44 -22.68
N GLY A 89 -6.35 -9.36 -21.58
CA GLY A 89 -7.05 -10.51 -20.98
C GLY A 89 -6.15 -11.49 -20.23
N LEU A 90 -4.85 -11.19 -20.09
CA LEU A 90 -3.91 -11.96 -19.28
C LEU A 90 -3.62 -11.24 -17.98
N ARG A 91 -3.62 -11.99 -16.88
CA ARG A 91 -3.16 -11.52 -15.57
C ARG A 91 -1.65 -11.73 -15.47
N TYR A 92 -0.93 -10.64 -15.25
CA TYR A 92 0.50 -10.64 -14.94
C TYR A 92 0.63 -10.38 -13.44
N GLU A 93 1.21 -11.35 -12.72
CA GLU A 93 1.41 -11.27 -11.27
C GLU A 93 2.90 -11.19 -10.98
N PHE A 94 3.26 -10.39 -9.98
CA PHE A 94 4.62 -10.12 -9.59
C PHE A 94 4.78 -10.15 -8.08
N ASP A 95 5.91 -10.65 -7.61
CA ASP A 95 6.33 -10.49 -6.23
C ASP A 95 6.68 -9.02 -5.92
N LEU A 96 6.16 -8.54 -4.78
CA LEU A 96 6.36 -7.19 -4.28
C LEU A 96 6.99 -7.26 -2.89
N GLU A 97 8.12 -6.60 -2.69
CA GLU A 97 8.72 -6.44 -1.37
C GLU A 97 9.21 -5.01 -1.14
N PHE A 98 9.15 -4.55 0.10
CA PHE A 98 9.70 -3.25 0.48
C PHE A 98 9.99 -3.18 1.97
N GLU A 99 10.90 -2.28 2.34
CA GLU A 99 11.22 -1.97 3.72
C GLU A 99 10.84 -0.53 4.05
N ILE A 100 10.36 -0.32 5.27
CA ILE A 100 10.02 1.01 5.77
C ILE A 100 11.32 1.69 6.23
N PRO A 101 11.72 2.81 5.62
CA PRO A 101 12.93 3.51 6.02
C PRO A 101 12.78 4.08 7.42
N ALA A 102 13.90 4.22 8.13
CA ALA A 102 13.90 4.78 9.49
C ALA A 102 13.36 6.22 9.56
N THR A 103 13.38 6.94 8.45
CA THR A 103 12.89 8.32 8.31
C THR A 103 11.45 8.40 7.81
N TYR A 104 10.76 7.27 7.64
CA TYR A 104 9.32 7.25 7.36
C TYR A 104 8.54 8.00 8.46
N PRO A 105 7.47 8.75 8.15
CA PRO A 105 6.84 8.96 6.84
C PRO A 105 7.45 10.11 6.02
N VAL A 106 8.60 10.67 6.42
CA VAL A 106 9.27 11.76 5.68
C VAL A 106 9.94 11.23 4.42
N SER A 107 10.53 10.04 4.50
CA SER A 107 11.04 9.31 3.33
C SER A 107 10.09 8.19 2.96
N ASN A 108 9.78 8.10 1.67
CA ASN A 108 8.91 7.06 1.13
C ASN A 108 9.67 5.71 1.09
N PRO A 109 8.98 4.56 1.26
CA PRO A 109 9.60 3.27 1.02
C PRO A 109 9.91 3.07 -0.47
N GLU A 110 10.95 2.31 -0.75
CA GLU A 110 11.32 1.89 -2.10
C GLU A 110 10.67 0.53 -2.38
N LEU A 111 9.82 0.48 -3.41
CA LEU A 111 9.13 -0.74 -3.81
C LEU A 111 10.01 -1.57 -4.73
N CYS A 112 10.27 -2.82 -4.35
CA CYS A 112 11.03 -3.76 -5.14
C CYS A 112 10.09 -4.78 -5.80
N ILE A 113 10.29 -4.98 -7.11
CA ILE A 113 9.64 -6.02 -7.90
C ILE A 113 10.76 -6.83 -8.56
N PRO A 114 11.31 -7.85 -7.87
CA PRO A 114 12.54 -8.54 -8.29
C PRO A 114 12.46 -9.12 -9.71
N GLU A 115 11.26 -9.57 -10.11
CA GLU A 115 11.03 -10.17 -11.42
C GLU A 115 11.20 -9.21 -12.60
N LEU A 116 11.16 -7.90 -12.35
CA LEU A 116 11.30 -6.86 -13.37
C LEU A 116 12.71 -6.26 -13.40
N GLU A 117 13.61 -6.68 -12.50
CA GLU A 117 15.01 -6.24 -12.51
C GLU A 117 15.66 -6.60 -13.85
N GLY A 118 16.35 -5.61 -14.45
CA GLY A 118 16.98 -5.75 -15.76
C GLY A 118 16.01 -5.85 -16.96
N LYS A 119 14.68 -5.90 -16.75
CA LYS A 119 13.68 -5.94 -17.82
C LYS A 119 13.14 -4.56 -18.20
N THR A 120 13.43 -3.54 -17.40
CA THR A 120 13.04 -2.16 -17.65
C THR A 120 14.14 -1.19 -17.20
N SER A 121 14.31 -0.09 -17.92
CA SER A 121 15.22 0.99 -17.55
C SER A 121 14.67 1.89 -16.43
N LYS A 122 13.40 1.68 -16.04
CA LYS A 122 12.73 2.43 -14.95
C LYS A 122 12.80 1.69 -13.61
N MET A 123 13.84 0.89 -13.41
CA MET A 123 14.15 0.18 -12.17
C MET A 123 15.55 0.57 -11.74
N TYR A 124 15.74 0.83 -10.45
CA TYR A 124 16.97 1.36 -9.87
C TYR A 124 17.44 0.48 -8.73
#